data_AF-A0A7G2JWF6-F1
#
_entry.id   AF-A0A7G2JWF6-F1
#
_cell.length_a   1.000
_cell.length_b   1.000
_cell.length_c   1.000
_cell.angle_alpha   90.00
_cell.angle_beta   90.00
_cell.angle_gamma   90.00
#
_symmetry.space_group_name_H-M   'P 1'
#
loop_
_entity.id
_entity.type
_entity.pdbx_description
1 polymer ?
#
loop_
_entity_poly.entity_id
_entity_poly.type
_entity_poly.pdbx_seq_one_letter_code
_entity_poly.pdbx_strand_id
1 'polypeptide(L)' 'MDKKSARIRRAARARHMMREQGITRLVIHRTPRHIYAQVIAPNGSEVLAAASTVEKA' A
#
# COMPACT_ATOMS: atom_id res chain seq x y z
N MET A 1 3.55 19.01 -11.56
CA MET A 1 2.73 17.88 -11.05
C MET A 1 3.04 17.69 -9.57
N ASP A 2 2.02 17.67 -8.72
CA ASP A 2 2.19 17.35 -7.30
C ASP A 2 2.85 15.96 -7.14
N LYS A 3 3.83 15.86 -6.24
CA LYS A 3 4.62 14.63 -5.98
C LYS A 3 3.72 13.46 -5.58
N LYS A 4 2.64 13.73 -4.84
CA LYS A 4 1.68 12.71 -4.38
C LYS A 4 0.90 12.13 -5.58
N SER A 5 0.40 12.99 -6.46
CA SER A 5 -0.33 12.61 -7.67
C SER A 5 0.53 11.80 -8.64
N ALA A 6 1.77 12.23 -8.87
CA ALA A 6 2.72 11.49 -9.70
C ALA A 6 2.99 10.07 -9.16
N ARG A 7 3.10 9.92 -7.83
CA ARG A 7 3.27 8.62 -7.16
C ARG A 7 2.05 7.71 -7.33
N ILE A 8 0.83 8.24 -7.13
CA ILE A 8 -0.41 7.46 -7.28
C ILE A 8 -0.53 6.94 -8.71
N ARG A 9 -0.27 7.79 -9.71
CA ARG A 9 -0.31 7.40 -11.12
C ARG A 9 0.65 6.24 -11.44
N ARG A 10 1.89 6.28 -10.93
CA ARG A 10 2.87 5.19 -11.14
C ARG A 10 2.43 3.87 -10.48
N ALA A 11 1.81 3.95 -9.31
CA ALA A 11 1.36 2.76 -8.57
C ALA A 11 0.09 2.12 -9.16
N ALA A 12 -0.71 2.86 -9.94
CA ALA A 12 -2.01 2.41 -10.43
C ALA A 12 -1.92 1.10 -11.22
N ARG A 13 -1.00 1.00 -12.20
CA ARG A 13 -0.86 -0.19 -13.06
C ARG A 13 -0.66 -1.48 -12.26
N ALA A 14 0.30 -1.49 -11.34
CA ALA A 14 0.57 -2.68 -10.52
C ALA A 14 -0.61 -3.04 -9.61
N ARG A 15 -1.27 -2.02 -9.03
CA ARG A 15 -2.46 -2.24 -8.18
C ARG A 15 -3.64 -2.82 -8.95
N HIS A 16 -3.84 -2.40 -10.20
CA HIS A 16 -4.86 -2.97 -11.08
C HIS A 16 -4.56 -4.44 -11.39
N MET A 17 -3.33 -4.76 -11.79
CA MET A 17 -2.92 -6.14 -12.05
C MET A 17 -3.10 -7.06 -10.83
N MET A 18 -2.68 -6.61 -9.64
CA MET A 18 -2.87 -7.37 -8.39
C MET A 18 -4.35 -7.58 -8.05
N ARG A 19 -5.20 -6.60 -8.37
CA ARG A 19 -6.65 -6.70 -8.17
C ARG A 19 -7.28 -7.69 -9.15
N GLU A 20 -6.87 -7.66 -10.41
CA GLU A 20 -7.33 -8.61 -11.44
C GLU A 20 -6.94 -10.05 -11.09
N GLN A 21 -5.74 -10.25 -10.54
CA GLN A 21 -5.28 -11.58 -10.11
C GLN A 21 -5.92 -12.06 -8.80
N GLY A 22 -6.63 -11.20 -8.06
CA GLY A 22 -7.26 -11.58 -6.79
C GLY A 22 -6.26 -12.02 -5.72
N ILE A 23 -5.06 -11.43 -5.70
CA ILE A 23 -4.00 -11.82 -4.76
C ILE A 23 -3.95 -10.91 -3.53
N THR A 24 -3.54 -11.47 -2.40
CA THR A 24 -3.15 -10.72 -1.20
C THR A 24 -1.95 -9.84 -1.53
N ARG A 25 -1.95 -8.59 -1.07
CA ARG A 25 -0.89 -7.62 -1.40
C ARG A 25 -0.31 -6.95 -0.17
N LEU A 26 1.03 -6.86 -0.14
CA LEU A 26 1.76 -6.02 0.81
C LEU A 26 1.91 -4.61 0.24
N VAL A 27 1.30 -3.62 0.90
CA VAL A 27 1.35 -2.21 0.52
C VAL A 27 2.30 -1.46 1.44
N ILE A 28 3.30 -0.82 0.83
CA ILE A 28 4.25 0.05 1.54
C ILE A 28 3.91 1.51 1.30
N HIS A 29 3.83 2.30 2.37
CA HIS A 29 3.75 3.76 2.32
C HIS A 29 4.95 4.37 3.06
N ARG A 30 5.64 5.31 2.41
CA ARG A 30 6.82 5.98 2.96
C ARG A 30 6.62 7.49 2.96
N THR A 31 6.90 8.10 4.10
CA THR A 31 7.05 9.54 4.28
C THR A 31 8.52 9.85 4.60
N PRO A 32 8.95 11.12 4.67
CA PRO A 32 10.33 11.44 5.04
C PRO A 32 10.75 10.94 6.43
N ARG A 33 9.79 10.76 7.36
CA ARG A 33 10.07 10.42 8.77
C ARG A 33 9.66 8.99 9.16
N HIS A 34 8.67 8.43 8.48
CA HIS A 34 8.07 7.15 8.87
C HIS A 34 7.80 6.24 7.67
N ILE A 35 7.75 4.95 7.95
CA ILE A 35 7.33 3.90 7.01
C ILE A 35 6.19 3.09 7.61
N TYR A 36 5.30 2.64 6.73
CA TYR A 36 4.09 1.89 7.04
C TYR A 36 3.96 0.73 6.08
N ALA A 37 3.54 -0.42 6.59
CA ALA A 37 3.29 -1.64 5.83
C ALA A 37 1.91 -2.21 6.19
N GLN A 38 1.15 -2.65 5.18
CA GLN A 38 -0.15 -3.28 5.35
C GLN A 38 -0.27 -4.51 4.44
N VAL A 39 -0.69 -5.63 4.98
CA VAL A 39 -1.12 -6.81 4.22
C VAL A 39 -2.62 -6.68 3.98
N ILE A 40 -3.03 -6.55 2.72
CA ILE A 40 -4.43 -6.30 2.33
C ILE A 40 -4.98 -7.54 1.63
N ALA A 41 -6.18 -7.97 2.04
CA ALA A 41 -6.88 -9.08 1.43
C ALA A 41 -7.20 -8.82 -0.06
N PRO A 42 -7.47 -9.88 -0.86
CA PRO A 42 -7.84 -9.75 -2.28
C PRO A 42 -9.01 -8.81 -2.56
N ASN A 43 -9.97 -8.73 -1.62
CA ASN A 43 -11.14 -7.83 -1.70
C ASN A 43 -10.75 -6.34 -1.73
N GLY A 44 -9.53 -6.00 -1.29
CA GLY A 44 -9.00 -4.65 -1.26
C GLY A 44 -9.54 -3.74 -0.15
N SER A 45 -10.44 -4.23 0.69
CA SER A 45 -11.15 -3.48 1.75
C SER A 45 -10.77 -3.91 3.17
N GLU A 46 -10.11 -5.06 3.32
CA GLU A 46 -9.71 -5.61 4.61
C GLU A 46 -8.19 -5.66 4.78
N VAL A 47 -7.70 -5.24 5.95
CA VAL A 47 -6.28 -5.30 6.34
C VAL A 47 -6.09 -6.51 7.26
N LEU A 48 -5.30 -7.48 6.80
CA LEU A 48 -5.02 -8.71 7.52
C LEU A 48 -3.94 -8.52 8.60
N ALA A 49 -2.96 -7.67 8.32
CA ALA A 49 -1.89 -7.31 9.25
C ALA A 49 -1.34 -5.92 8.89
N ALA A 50 -0.80 -5.21 9.88
CA ALA A 50 -0.12 -3.94 9.68
C ALA A 50 1.08 -3.82 10.63
N ALA A 51 2.09 -3.08 10.18
CA ALA A 51 3.23 -2.70 11.01
C ALA A 51 3.78 -1.34 10.55
N SER A 52 4.25 -0.52 11.48
CA SER A 52 4.79 0.80 11.15
C SER A 52 5.74 1.36 12.19
N THR A 53 6.62 2.27 11.76
CA THR A 53 7.56 2.98 12.67
C THR A 53 6.90 3.95 13.65
N VAL A 54 5.57 4.10 13.61
CA VAL A 54 4.83 4.92 14.58
C VAL A 54 4.25 4.09 15.72
N GLU A 55 4.21 2.76 15.57
CA GLU A 55 3.79 1.86 16.65
C GLU A 55 4.85 1.85 17.74
N LYS A 56 4.39 1.88 19.00
CA LYS A 56 5.25 1.58 20.15
C LYS A 56 5.28 0.05 20.27
N ALA A 57 6.48 -0.51 20.28
CA ALA A 57 6.70 -1.94 20.48
C ALA A 57 6.32 -2.37 21.91
#